data_AF-A0A8T0A9U8-F1
#
_entry.id   AF-A0A8T0A9U8-F1
#
_cell.length_a   1.000
_cell.length_b   1.000
_cell.length_c   1.000
_cell.angle_alpha   90.00
_cell.angle_beta   90.00
_cell.angle_gamma   90.00
#
_symmetry.space_group_name_H-M   'P 1'
#
loop_
_entity.id
_entity.type
_entity.pdbx_description
1 polymer ?
#
loop_
_entity_poly.entity_id
_entity_poly.type
_entity_poly.pdbx_seq_one_letter_code
_entity_poly.pdbx_strand_id
1 'polypeptide(L)'
;MSPGLEREWCRCMSSSESGYISKVPQFPTWEPVSEKQLPPPTKVSVDLVDKLERLALVDFGSQEGVECLEKAIRFADQLHVVDTEGVEPMDSVLEDRVLYLREDTVTEGNCAEGLLQLSRVTEEEYFVAPPGHTHSHTHTHTHTQRQNKHSLDWHRANCMCFVMCNKRRDFLRFTKL
;
A
#
# COMPACT_ATOMS: atom_id res chain seq x y z
N MET A 1 11.18 -28.16 42.20
CA MET A 1 10.86 -27.33 41.04
C MET A 1 11.18 -28.13 39.80
N SER A 2 10.17 -28.73 39.19
CA SER A 2 10.20 -29.37 37.87
C SER A 2 8.76 -29.34 37.34
N PRO A 3 8.49 -29.54 36.04
CA PRO A 3 9.25 -29.17 34.84
C PRO A 3 8.31 -28.61 33.73
N GLY A 4 8.84 -28.31 32.54
CA GLY A 4 8.07 -28.50 31.29
C GLY A 4 7.64 -27.23 30.55
N LEU A 5 8.26 -27.00 29.38
CA LEU A 5 7.56 -26.87 28.11
C LEU A 5 8.58 -27.01 26.96
N GLU A 6 9.13 -28.22 26.81
CA GLU A 6 9.73 -28.58 25.52
C GLU A 6 8.61 -28.70 24.49
N ARG A 7 8.84 -28.08 23.33
CA ARG A 7 7.89 -27.94 22.24
C ARG A 7 7.69 -29.30 21.59
N GLU A 8 6.71 -30.04 22.08
CA GLU A 8 6.22 -31.25 21.47
C GLU A 8 5.34 -30.89 20.26
N TRP A 9 5.99 -30.50 19.16
CA TRP A 9 5.38 -30.48 17.83
C TRP A 9 6.11 -31.52 17.00
N CYS A 10 5.35 -32.44 16.42
CA CYS A 10 5.77 -33.58 15.59
C CYS A 10 6.07 -34.90 16.32
N ARG A 11 5.04 -35.50 16.93
CA ARG A 11 4.96 -36.97 17.03
C ARG A 11 4.26 -37.50 15.78
N CYS A 12 5.01 -37.83 14.74
CA CYS A 12 4.45 -38.53 13.58
C CYS A 12 4.21 -40.00 13.95
N MET A 13 2.94 -40.43 13.90
CA MET A 13 2.57 -41.84 13.89
C MET A 13 3.19 -42.48 12.64
N SER A 14 4.14 -43.39 12.84
CA SER A 14 4.72 -44.20 11.79
C SER A 14 3.65 -45.10 11.18
N SER A 15 3.38 -44.90 9.88
CA SER A 15 2.55 -45.81 9.10
C SER A 15 3.30 -46.24 7.84
N SER A 16 3.51 -47.55 7.77
CA SER A 16 3.74 -48.44 6.63
C SER A 16 4.56 -47.93 5.43
N GLU A 17 5.64 -48.67 5.18
CA GLU A 17 6.47 -48.69 3.98
C GLU A 17 5.67 -48.58 2.67
N SER A 18 5.68 -47.39 2.10
CA SER A 18 5.71 -47.21 0.64
C SER A 18 6.84 -46.21 0.36
N GLY A 19 7.71 -46.52 -0.60
CA GLY A 19 8.95 -45.80 -0.89
C GLY A 19 8.74 -44.40 -1.48
N TYR A 20 7.98 -43.54 -0.80
CA TYR A 20 7.84 -42.13 -1.12
C TYR A 20 8.95 -41.34 -0.42
N ILE A 21 9.98 -40.98 -1.18
CA ILE A 21 10.98 -40.02 -0.73
C ILE A 21 10.30 -38.65 -0.69
N SER A 22 9.98 -38.18 0.51
CA SER A 22 9.46 -36.83 0.75
C SER A 22 10.39 -35.79 0.11
N LYS A 23 9.86 -34.99 -0.83
CA LYS A 23 10.57 -33.83 -1.40
C LYS A 23 10.69 -32.67 -0.40
N VAL A 24 9.94 -32.75 0.70
CA VAL A 24 10.05 -31.81 1.80
C VAL A 24 11.14 -32.33 2.75
N PRO A 25 12.17 -31.53 3.04
CA PRO A 25 13.18 -31.90 4.01
C PRO A 25 12.52 -32.07 5.39
N GLN A 26 12.83 -33.18 6.06
CA GLN A 26 12.26 -33.53 7.37
C GLN A 26 12.74 -32.60 8.49
N PHE A 27 13.83 -31.87 8.25
CA PHE A 27 14.39 -30.87 9.14
C PHE A 27 14.71 -29.61 8.35
N PRO A 28 14.58 -28.42 8.96
CA PRO A 28 14.94 -27.17 8.30
C PRO A 28 16.40 -27.23 7.83
N THR A 29 16.60 -27.02 6.52
CA THR A 29 17.93 -27.07 5.89
C THR A 29 18.56 -25.68 5.77
N TRP A 30 17.82 -24.60 6.10
CA TRP A 30 18.34 -23.25 5.95
C TRP A 30 19.29 -22.86 7.10
N GLU A 31 20.39 -22.21 6.76
CA GLU A 31 21.30 -21.58 7.71
C GLU A 31 21.04 -20.06 7.73
N PRO A 32 21.11 -19.41 8.91
CA PRO A 32 20.96 -17.96 8.98
C PRO A 32 22.12 -17.25 8.26
N VAL A 33 21.78 -16.21 7.50
CA VAL A 33 22.76 -15.40 6.76
C VAL A 33 23.73 -14.71 7.74
N SER A 34 25.02 -14.75 7.44
CA SER A 34 26.03 -14.10 8.29
C SER A 34 25.98 -12.58 8.16
N GLU A 35 25.95 -11.90 9.31
CA GLU A 35 25.96 -10.42 9.39
C GLU A 35 27.15 -9.77 8.66
N LYS A 36 28.26 -10.50 8.51
CA LYS A 36 29.48 -10.02 7.82
C LYS A 36 29.35 -9.94 6.31
N GLN A 37 28.39 -10.66 5.73
CA GLN A 37 28.15 -10.71 4.28
C GLN A 37 27.12 -9.66 3.84
N LEU A 38 26.40 -9.07 4.78
CA LEU A 38 25.36 -8.10 4.52
C LEU A 38 25.95 -6.68 4.36
N PRO A 39 25.30 -5.80 3.56
CA PRO A 39 25.64 -4.39 3.53
C PRO A 39 25.51 -3.75 4.92
N PRO A 40 26.10 -2.56 5.15
CA PRO A 40 25.94 -1.85 6.41
C PRO A 40 24.46 -1.54 6.67
N PRO A 41 23.98 -1.65 7.92
CA PRO A 41 22.58 -1.34 8.25
C PRO A 41 22.19 0.06 7.80
N THR A 42 21.08 0.15 7.06
CA THR A 42 20.55 1.42 6.57
C THR A 42 19.97 2.24 7.72
N LYS A 43 20.33 3.52 7.80
CA LYS A 43 19.72 4.50 8.69
C LYS A 43 18.86 5.45 7.89
N VAL A 44 17.58 5.56 8.26
CA VAL A 44 16.60 6.36 7.52
C VAL A 44 16.62 7.78 8.07
N SER A 45 16.91 8.77 7.22
CA SER A 45 16.88 10.19 7.61
C SER A 45 15.45 10.71 7.66
N VAL A 46 15.23 11.78 8.44
CA VAL A 46 13.91 12.42 8.55
C VAL A 46 13.40 12.90 7.19
N ASP A 47 14.27 13.52 6.37
CA ASP A 47 13.90 13.97 5.02
C ASP A 47 13.46 12.81 4.11
N LEU A 48 14.02 11.61 4.33
CA LEU A 48 13.63 10.40 3.59
C LEU A 48 12.29 9.87 4.07
N VAL A 49 12.03 9.89 5.38
CA VAL A 49 10.72 9.57 5.94
C VAL A 49 9.65 10.48 5.35
N ASP A 50 9.82 11.81 5.43
CA ASP A 50 8.87 12.79 4.89
C ASP A 50 8.58 12.55 3.40
N LYS A 51 9.63 12.21 2.63
CA LYS A 51 9.49 11.91 1.21
C LYS A 51 8.68 10.64 0.98
N LEU A 52 8.94 9.59 1.75
CA LEU A 52 8.25 8.30 1.65
C LEU A 52 6.79 8.41 2.10
N GLU A 53 6.51 9.13 3.18
CA GLU A 53 5.14 9.42 3.65
C GLU A 53 4.31 10.11 2.58
N ARG A 54 4.89 11.12 1.93
CA ARG A 54 4.24 11.84 0.85
C ARG A 54 3.93 10.95 -0.37
N LEU A 55 4.81 9.99 -0.67
CA LEU A 55 4.60 9.06 -1.79
C LEU A 55 3.59 7.97 -1.44
N ALA A 56 3.64 7.45 -0.22
CA ALA A 56 2.77 6.38 0.25
C ALA A 56 1.38 6.89 0.66
N LEU A 57 1.23 8.20 0.91
CA LEU A 57 0.05 8.82 1.51
C LEU A 57 -0.25 8.24 2.90
N VAL A 58 0.80 7.95 3.67
CA VAL A 58 0.75 7.35 5.01
C VAL A 58 1.61 8.19 5.95
N ASP A 59 1.20 8.32 7.21
CA ASP A 59 1.98 8.88 8.30
C ASP A 59 2.62 7.72 9.09
N PHE A 60 3.95 7.65 9.09
CA PHE A 60 4.72 6.61 9.78
C PHE A 60 6.00 7.14 10.46
N GLY A 61 6.18 8.45 10.54
CA GLY A 61 7.31 9.13 11.17
C GLY A 61 7.37 8.98 12.69
N SER A 62 6.60 8.06 13.27
CA SER A 62 6.78 7.59 14.63
C SER A 62 8.09 6.81 14.75
N GLN A 63 8.68 6.81 15.94
CA GLN A 63 9.91 6.06 16.22
C GLN A 63 9.72 4.56 15.91
N GLU A 64 8.57 3.98 16.25
CA GLU A 64 8.29 2.57 15.96
C GLU A 64 8.16 2.30 14.45
N GLY A 65 7.57 3.24 13.69
CA GLY A 65 7.44 3.15 12.24
C GLY A 65 8.79 3.18 11.53
N VAL A 66 9.67 4.10 11.92
CA VAL A 66 11.05 4.16 11.41
C VAL A 66 11.84 2.90 11.77
N GLU A 67 11.74 2.42 13.02
CA GLU A 67 12.40 1.17 13.42
C GLU A 67 11.89 -0.05 12.66
N CYS A 68 10.59 -0.11 12.39
CA CYS A 68 9.98 -1.16 11.58
C CYS A 68 10.54 -1.13 10.15
N LEU A 69 10.63 0.07 9.56
CA LEU A 69 11.19 0.26 8.22
C LEU A 69 12.67 -0.15 8.16
N GLU A 70 13.50 0.26 9.12
CA GLU A 70 14.91 -0.14 9.20
C GLU A 70 15.06 -1.67 9.30
N LYS A 71 14.21 -2.33 10.10
CA LYS A 71 14.19 -3.80 10.22
C LYS A 71 13.75 -4.48 8.92
N ALA A 72 12.77 -3.92 8.21
CA ALA A 72 12.30 -4.44 6.93
C ALA A 72 13.38 -4.33 5.84
N ILE A 73 14.08 -3.19 5.78
CA ILE A 73 15.25 -3.01 4.90
C ILE A 73 16.33 -4.03 5.26
N ARG A 74 16.62 -4.20 6.56
CA ARG A 74 17.60 -5.18 7.02
C ARG A 74 17.23 -6.62 6.64
N PHE A 75 15.94 -6.94 6.65
CA PHE A 75 15.45 -8.23 6.21
C PHE A 75 15.64 -8.42 4.69
N ALA A 76 15.34 -7.39 3.89
CA ALA A 76 15.55 -7.41 2.45
C ALA A 76 17.04 -7.46 2.05
N ASP A 77 17.94 -6.92 2.86
CA ASP A 77 19.39 -6.96 2.62
C ASP A 77 19.92 -8.38 2.42
N GLN A 78 19.27 -9.40 3.01
CA GLN A 78 19.63 -10.80 2.86
C GLN A 78 19.58 -11.28 1.41
N LEU A 79 18.78 -10.64 0.55
CA LEU A 79 18.70 -10.96 -0.88
C LEU A 79 20.00 -10.65 -1.62
N HIS A 80 20.88 -9.78 -1.10
CA HIS A 80 22.18 -9.48 -1.73
C HIS A 80 23.17 -10.64 -1.68
N VAL A 81 22.97 -11.61 -0.78
CA VAL A 81 23.83 -12.81 -0.67
C VAL A 81 23.45 -13.87 -1.72
N VAL A 82 22.26 -13.75 -2.31
CA VAL A 82 21.79 -14.67 -3.34
C VAL A 82 22.44 -14.30 -4.66
N ASP A 83 23.20 -15.24 -5.22
CA ASP A 83 23.72 -15.11 -6.57
C ASP A 83 22.58 -15.26 -7.59
N THR A 84 22.38 -14.22 -8.39
CA THR A 84 21.39 -14.17 -9.48
C THR A 84 22.05 -14.08 -10.85
N GLU A 85 23.37 -14.32 -10.96
CA GLU A 85 24.07 -14.34 -12.24
C GLU A 85 23.50 -15.42 -13.18
N GLY A 86 23.05 -15.01 -14.37
CA GLY A 86 22.46 -15.91 -15.36
C GLY A 86 21.05 -16.42 -15.01
N VAL A 87 20.43 -15.90 -13.95
CA VAL A 87 19.03 -16.18 -13.61
C VAL A 87 18.14 -15.14 -14.28
N GLU A 88 17.33 -15.57 -15.25
CA GLU A 88 16.32 -14.70 -15.86
C GLU A 88 15.28 -14.28 -14.80
N PRO A 89 14.86 -13.00 -14.76
CA PRO A 89 13.81 -12.55 -13.87
C PRO A 89 12.53 -13.37 -14.05
N MET A 90 11.79 -13.59 -12.97
CA MET A 90 10.51 -14.28 -13.06
C MET A 90 9.54 -13.45 -13.91
N ASP A 91 9.11 -14.05 -15.01
CA ASP A 91 8.16 -13.50 -15.95
C ASP A 91 6.85 -14.31 -15.88
N SER A 92 5.85 -13.93 -16.68
CA SER A 92 4.58 -14.65 -16.62
C SER A 92 4.67 -15.92 -17.46
N VAL A 93 4.26 -17.08 -16.92
CA VAL A 93 4.29 -18.39 -17.62
C VAL A 93 3.36 -18.45 -18.86
N LEU A 94 2.73 -17.34 -19.25
CA LEU A 94 1.79 -17.26 -20.36
C LEU A 94 2.37 -16.58 -21.61
N GLU A 95 3.66 -16.31 -21.64
CA GLU A 95 4.32 -15.60 -22.77
C GLU A 95 4.37 -16.39 -24.07
N ASP A 96 4.35 -17.73 -23.99
CA ASP A 96 4.23 -18.61 -25.16
C ASP A 96 2.83 -18.55 -25.81
N ARG A 97 1.91 -17.77 -25.24
CA ARG A 97 0.53 -17.62 -25.73
C ARG A 97 0.35 -16.22 -26.31
N VAL A 98 -0.48 -16.16 -27.35
CA VAL A 98 -0.95 -14.88 -27.89
C VAL A 98 -1.72 -14.14 -26.78
N LEU A 99 -1.40 -12.86 -26.58
CA LEU A 99 -2.16 -12.00 -25.67
C LEU A 99 -3.61 -11.89 -26.16
N TYR A 100 -4.55 -12.36 -25.34
CA TYR A 100 -5.97 -12.25 -25.65
C TYR A 100 -6.40 -10.80 -25.53
N LEU A 101 -6.67 -10.17 -26.67
CA LEU A 101 -7.29 -8.86 -26.71
C LEU A 101 -8.79 -9.03 -26.49
N ARG A 102 -9.36 -8.17 -25.66
CA ARG A 102 -10.81 -8.05 -25.51
C ARG A 102 -11.39 -7.45 -26.80
N GLU A 103 -12.47 -8.00 -27.32
CA GLU A 103 -13.22 -7.38 -28.43
C GLU A 103 -13.71 -5.99 -28.02
N ASP A 104 -13.75 -5.05 -28.98
CA ASP A 104 -14.24 -3.69 -28.76
C ASP A 104 -15.78 -3.66 -28.77
N THR A 105 -16.36 -4.28 -27.73
CA THR A 105 -17.80 -4.36 -27.53
C THR A 105 -18.18 -3.80 -26.16
N VAL A 106 -19.33 -3.13 -26.09
CA VAL A 106 -19.87 -2.59 -24.84
C VAL A 106 -20.46 -3.74 -24.02
N THR A 107 -19.81 -4.08 -22.91
CA THR A 107 -20.24 -5.17 -22.02
C THR A 107 -21.10 -4.71 -20.85
N GLU A 108 -20.89 -3.47 -20.38
CA GLU A 108 -21.61 -2.90 -19.24
C GLU A 108 -22.06 -1.48 -19.55
N GLY A 109 -23.26 -1.11 -19.09
CA GLY A 109 -23.83 0.22 -19.27
C GLY A 109 -24.76 0.59 -18.12
N ASN A 110 -24.88 1.89 -17.85
CA ASN A 110 -25.81 2.47 -16.87
C ASN A 110 -25.66 1.91 -15.43
N CYS A 111 -24.44 1.60 -14.98
CA CYS A 111 -24.14 1.12 -13.62
C CYS A 111 -23.89 2.23 -12.59
N ALA A 112 -24.20 3.49 -12.93
CA ALA A 112 -23.89 4.66 -12.10
C ALA A 112 -24.50 4.55 -10.69
N GLU A 113 -25.76 4.14 -10.58
CA GLU A 113 -26.46 3.99 -9.29
C GLU A 113 -25.72 3.02 -8.35
N GLY A 114 -25.35 1.84 -8.86
CA GLY A 114 -24.63 0.83 -8.07
C GLY A 114 -23.22 1.26 -7.65
N LEU A 115 -22.52 1.99 -8.51
CA LEU A 115 -21.18 2.51 -8.19
C LEU A 115 -21.22 3.65 -7.18
N LEU A 116 -22.17 4.57 -7.33
CA LEU A 116 -22.32 5.74 -6.45
C LEU A 116 -22.80 5.35 -5.05
N GLN A 117 -23.59 4.27 -4.93
CA GLN A 117 -24.02 3.75 -3.63
C GLN A 117 -22.85 3.34 -2.72
N LEU A 118 -21.69 2.97 -3.30
CA LEU A 118 -20.48 2.63 -2.54
C LEU A 118 -19.72 3.86 -2.02
N SER A 119 -20.07 5.05 -2.50
CA SER A 119 -19.39 6.28 -2.11
C SER A 119 -19.86 6.80 -0.76
N ARG A 120 -18.94 7.41 -0.01
CA ARG A 120 -19.25 8.10 1.25
C ARG A 120 -20.02 9.42 1.03
N VAL A 121 -19.69 10.15 -0.04
CA VAL A 121 -20.30 11.44 -0.39
C VAL A 121 -20.40 11.52 -1.91
N THR A 122 -21.55 11.94 -2.39
CA THR A 122 -21.82 12.17 -3.81
C THR A 122 -22.58 13.48 -3.96
N GLU A 123 -22.29 14.22 -5.02
CA GLU A 123 -23.03 15.44 -5.39
C GLU A 123 -23.36 15.37 -6.88
N GLU A 124 -24.65 15.53 -7.23
CA GLU A 124 -25.12 15.55 -8.62
C GLU A 124 -24.59 14.40 -9.50
N GLU A 125 -24.56 13.17 -8.96
CA GLU A 125 -24.02 11.96 -9.61
C GLU A 125 -22.49 11.91 -9.79
N TYR A 126 -21.75 12.79 -9.11
CA TYR A 126 -20.29 12.77 -9.06
C TYR A 126 -19.75 12.30 -7.70
N PHE A 127 -18.58 11.67 -7.73
CA PHE A 127 -17.78 11.43 -6.52
C PHE A 127 -17.22 12.75 -6.00
N VAL A 128 -17.35 12.99 -4.71
CA VAL A 128 -16.81 14.19 -4.07
C VAL A 128 -15.46 13.89 -3.44
N ALA A 129 -14.41 14.53 -3.96
CA ALA A 129 -13.12 14.61 -3.30
C ALA A 129 -13.06 15.91 -2.47
N PRO A 130 -12.53 15.87 -1.23
CA PRO A 130 -12.26 17.07 -0.47
C PRO A 130 -11.36 18.03 -1.28
N PRO A 131 -11.59 19.35 -1.20
CA PRO A 131 -10.70 20.32 -1.81
C PRO A 131 -9.36 20.30 -1.06
N GLY A 132 -8.38 19.58 -1.62
CA GLY A 132 -6.99 19.62 -1.18
C GLY A 132 -6.46 18.32 -0.58
N HIS A 133 -5.66 17.62 -1.39
CA HIS A 133 -4.29 17.24 -1.03
C HIS A 133 -3.43 17.33 -2.31
N THR A 134 -3.41 18.49 -2.96
CA THR A 134 -2.30 18.81 -3.86
C THR A 134 -1.10 19.03 -2.95
N HIS A 135 -0.13 18.12 -2.97
CA HIS A 135 1.05 18.17 -2.11
C HIS A 135 1.69 19.57 -2.14
N SER A 136 1.43 20.37 -1.10
CA SER A 136 2.02 21.68 -0.97
C SER A 136 3.51 21.49 -0.77
N HIS A 137 4.30 21.82 -1.80
CA HIS A 137 5.72 22.01 -1.64
C HIS A 137 5.94 23.23 -0.73
N THR A 138 6.08 23.00 0.57
CA THR A 138 6.71 23.97 1.46
C THR A 138 8.00 23.34 1.96
N HIS A 139 9.08 23.53 1.19
CA HIS A 139 10.40 23.52 1.80
C HIS A 139 10.47 24.71 2.74
N THR A 140 10.16 24.48 4.02
CA THR A 140 10.57 25.40 5.09
C THR A 140 11.08 24.57 6.25
N HIS A 141 12.40 24.49 6.33
CA HIS A 141 13.15 24.16 7.53
C HIS A 141 12.67 25.08 8.65
N THR A 142 11.80 24.61 9.55
CA THR A 142 11.59 25.26 10.85
C THR A 142 11.17 24.22 11.89
N HIS A 143 12.12 23.97 12.79
CA HIS A 143 11.90 23.50 14.14
C HIS A 143 10.77 24.30 14.82
N THR A 144 9.88 23.60 15.57
CA THR A 144 9.15 24.06 16.78
C THR A 144 7.61 23.89 16.76
N GLN A 145 7.15 23.26 17.85
CA GLN A 145 5.85 23.35 18.53
C GLN A 145 4.62 22.65 17.92
N ARG A 146 4.42 21.44 18.47
CA ARG A 146 3.14 20.83 18.79
C ARG A 146 2.25 21.86 19.53
N GLN A 147 1.26 22.44 18.85
CA GLN A 147 0.17 23.18 19.50
C GLN A 147 -1.16 22.45 19.32
N ASN A 148 -1.66 22.00 20.47
CA ASN A 148 -3.04 22.00 20.95
C ASN A 148 -4.16 21.95 19.91
N LYS A 149 -4.75 20.76 19.84
CA LYS A 149 -6.03 20.43 19.23
C LYS A 149 -7.16 21.12 20.01
N HIS A 150 -7.58 22.30 19.59
CA HIS A 150 -8.85 22.88 20.02
C HIS A 150 -9.57 23.53 18.83
N SER A 151 -10.84 23.16 18.68
CA SER A 151 -11.86 23.82 17.84
C SER A 151 -11.77 23.59 16.32
N LEU A 152 -12.27 22.44 15.87
CA LEU A 152 -12.79 22.30 14.51
C LEU A 152 -14.30 22.43 14.55
N ASP A 153 -14.78 23.68 14.47
CA ASP A 153 -16.16 24.01 14.16
C ASP A 153 -16.16 24.69 12.77
N TRP A 154 -16.10 23.86 11.71
CA TRP A 154 -15.98 24.31 10.31
C TRP A 154 -17.01 23.66 9.38
N HIS A 155 -18.13 23.15 9.91
CA HIS A 155 -19.09 22.35 9.12
C HIS A 155 -20.44 23.01 8.78
N ARG A 156 -20.56 24.35 8.79
CA ARG A 156 -21.83 24.96 8.34
C ARG A 156 -21.78 26.18 7.43
N ALA A 157 -20.61 26.74 7.12
CA ALA A 157 -20.54 28.00 6.38
C ALA A 157 -20.00 27.89 4.94
N ASN A 158 -19.21 26.86 4.59
CA ASN A 158 -18.47 26.86 3.32
C ASN A 158 -19.06 26.03 2.17
N CYS A 159 -20.04 25.16 2.41
CA CYS A 159 -20.72 24.45 1.30
C CYS A 159 -21.62 25.37 0.45
N MET A 160 -22.08 26.52 0.97
CA MET A 160 -22.95 27.41 0.19
C MET A 160 -22.21 28.31 -0.80
N CYS A 161 -20.93 28.61 -0.60
CA CYS A 161 -20.23 29.56 -1.46
C CYS A 161 -19.76 28.96 -2.80
N PHE A 162 -19.44 27.66 -2.86
CA PHE A 162 -18.93 27.07 -4.11
C PHE A 162 -20.05 26.75 -5.12
N VAL A 163 -21.22 26.31 -4.65
CA VAL A 163 -22.40 26.09 -5.51
C VAL A 163 -23.01 27.40 -6.01
N MET A 164 -22.81 28.53 -5.30
CA MET A 164 -23.34 29.84 -5.69
C MET A 164 -22.57 30.54 -6.82
N CYS A 165 -21.41 30.03 -7.26
CA CYS A 165 -20.68 30.64 -8.38
C CYS A 165 -21.17 30.18 -9.77
N ASN A 166 -21.97 29.12 -9.86
CA ASN A 166 -22.52 28.63 -11.13
C ASN A 166 -24.03 28.87 -11.32
N LYS A 167 -24.70 29.53 -10.37
CA LYS A 167 -26.17 29.77 -10.42
C LYS A 167 -26.57 31.20 -10.80
N ARG A 168 -25.66 31.96 -11.43
CA ARG A 168 -25.97 33.24 -12.12
C ARG A 168 -25.47 33.22 -13.56
N ARG A 169 -26.06 32.36 -14.38
CA ARG A 169 -26.12 32.57 -15.82
C ARG A 169 -27.45 32.01 -16.35
N ASP A 170 -28.54 32.60 -15.89
CA ASP A 170 -29.85 32.39 -16.48
C ASP A 170 -29.90 32.99 -17.88
N PHE A 171 -30.69 32.33 -18.73
CA PHE A 171 -31.52 32.96 -19.75
C PHE A 171 -30.80 33.62 -20.95
N LEU A 172 -30.50 32.80 -21.95
CA LEU A 172 -30.80 33.20 -23.34
C LEU A 172 -31.52 32.05 -24.04
N ARG A 173 -32.79 32.34 -24.35
CA ARG A 173 -33.67 31.59 -25.24
C ARG A 173 -32.94 31.24 -26.53
N PHE A 174 -33.05 29.99 -26.99
CA PHE A 174 -33.15 29.73 -28.42
C PHE A 174 -34.35 28.81 -28.67
N THR A 175 -35.36 29.43 -29.27
CA THR A 175 -36.50 28.80 -29.92
C THR A 175 -36.02 27.96 -31.11
N LYS A 176 -36.60 26.77 -31.25
CA LYS A 176 -37.16 26.19 -32.48
C LYS A 176 -36.28 26.27 -33.74
N LEU A 177 -35.76 25.12 -34.17
CA LEU A 177 -35.97 24.55 -35.50
C LEU A 177 -35.91 23.03 -35.40
#